data_AF-N1UR60-F1
#
_entry.id   AF-N1UR60-F1
#
_cell.length_a   1.000
_cell.length_b   1.000
_cell.length_c   1.000
_cell.angle_alpha   90.00
_cell.angle_beta   90.00
_cell.angle_gamma   90.00
#
_symmetry.space_group_name_H-M   'P 1'
#
loop_
_entity.id
_entity.type
_entity.pdbx_description
1 polymer ?
#
loop_
_entity_poly.entity_id
_entity_poly.type
_entity_poly.pdbx_seq_one_letter_code
_entity_poly.pdbx_strand_id
1 'polypeptide(L)'
;MYQLKDGSPRYGVRTEHHQDTELRQPAGQRGNPEAIAREAGQLGLHHLAAAADHRLTRKWADREDELLIRLREAHPAELAQAEQIVNAKLGNPKRWLLKARSNYTRSLAPVIARRQEAGMLSRAMFLRLFLIVLLIVPSVLAVSFSVPLLYLVFIGIASILLAMYLGGVVSEWLRLPVQPAVRSGWLKELRQDIVDATLLAVLEDRRAVVDSQTTAAAQRGWKHIRFVAAQVDRIDQGPAA
;
A
#
# COMPACT_ATOMS: atom_id res chain seq x y z
N MET A 1 36.59 7.94 -23.73
CA MET A 1 35.84 9.01 -23.02
C MET A 1 35.80 10.21 -23.95
N TYR A 2 34.65 10.57 -24.51
CA TYR A 2 34.53 11.64 -25.51
C TYR A 2 34.01 12.92 -24.82
N GLN A 3 34.83 13.98 -24.80
CA GLN A 3 34.50 15.32 -24.27
C GLN A 3 34.08 16.26 -25.41
N LEU A 4 33.19 17.23 -25.14
CA LEU A 4 32.89 18.32 -26.07
C LEU A 4 34.08 19.28 -26.20
N LYS A 5 34.11 20.05 -27.30
CA LYS A 5 35.21 20.96 -27.67
C LYS A 5 35.46 22.09 -26.66
N ASP A 6 34.53 22.33 -25.75
CA ASP A 6 34.56 23.31 -24.68
C ASP A 6 34.94 22.71 -23.30
N GLY A 7 35.28 21.42 -23.25
CA GLY A 7 35.66 20.73 -22.01
C GLY A 7 34.49 20.35 -21.11
N SER A 8 33.24 20.59 -21.52
CA SER A 8 32.06 20.23 -20.74
C SER A 8 31.65 18.76 -20.96
N PRO A 9 31.23 18.02 -19.91
CA PRO A 9 30.68 16.67 -20.08
C PRO A 9 29.32 16.75 -20.80
N ARG A 10 29.19 16.09 -21.97
CA ARG A 10 27.93 16.07 -22.76
C ARG A 10 26.77 15.32 -22.08
N TYR A 11 27.06 14.61 -21.00
CA TYR A 11 26.07 14.01 -20.13
C TYR A 11 26.28 14.58 -18.73
N GLY A 12 25.34 15.43 -18.30
CA GLY A 12 25.25 15.86 -16.91
C GLY A 12 25.10 14.63 -16.04
N VAL A 13 26.18 14.23 -15.39
CA VAL A 13 26.12 13.27 -14.30
C VAL A 13 25.34 14.00 -13.20
N ARG A 14 24.07 13.65 -13.04
CA ARG A 14 23.33 13.93 -11.81
C ARG A 14 23.97 13.05 -10.72
N THR A 15 25.10 13.50 -10.17
CA THR A 15 25.42 13.18 -8.79
C THR A 15 24.46 14.01 -7.95
N GLU A 16 23.20 13.56 -7.87
CA GLU A 16 22.43 13.85 -6.68
C GLU A 16 23.15 13.12 -5.56
N HIS A 17 24.04 13.85 -4.86
CA HIS A 17 24.25 13.57 -3.47
C HIS A 17 22.86 13.54 -2.83
N HIS A 18 22.35 12.34 -2.58
CA HIS A 18 21.39 12.10 -1.50
C HIS A 18 22.14 12.30 -0.17
N GLN A 19 22.65 13.51 0.04
CA GLN A 19 22.86 14.07 1.36
C GLN A 19 21.54 14.75 1.71
N ASP A 20 20.82 14.13 2.64
CA ASP A 20 20.10 14.85 3.66
C ASP A 20 19.14 15.93 3.12
N THR A 21 18.22 15.53 2.26
CA THR A 21 16.85 16.01 2.45
C THR A 21 16.26 15.22 3.62
N GLU A 22 16.84 15.44 4.80
CA GLU A 22 16.06 15.38 6.03
C GLU A 22 14.84 16.24 5.73
N LEU A 23 13.69 15.58 5.60
CA LEU A 23 12.41 16.22 5.84
C LEU A 23 12.61 17.03 7.11
N ARG A 24 12.78 18.35 6.95
CA ARG A 24 13.02 19.30 8.01
C ARG A 24 11.77 19.27 8.88
N GLN A 25 11.71 18.29 9.78
CA GLN A 25 10.76 18.26 10.86
C GLN A 25 11.07 19.53 11.64
N PRO A 26 10.11 20.45 11.82
CA PRO A 26 10.32 21.55 12.73
C PRO A 26 10.70 20.94 14.08
N ALA A 27 11.95 21.17 14.49
CA ALA A 27 12.47 20.84 15.80
C ALA A 27 11.55 21.55 16.83
N GLY A 28 10.60 20.81 17.40
CA GLY A 28 9.61 21.40 18.31
C GLY A 28 8.25 20.69 18.37
N GLN A 29 7.90 19.80 17.46
CA GLN A 29 6.69 18.98 17.63
C GLN A 29 6.99 17.84 18.61
N ARG A 30 6.81 18.09 19.91
CA ARG A 30 6.58 17.02 20.90
C ARG A 30 5.58 16.05 20.28
N GLY A 31 5.96 14.79 20.13
CA GLY A 31 5.17 13.82 19.38
C GLY A 31 3.78 13.71 19.98
N ASN A 32 2.77 14.30 19.33
CA ASN A 32 1.39 14.07 19.74
C ASN A 32 1.06 12.62 19.36
N PRO A 33 0.86 11.70 20.32
CA PRO A 33 0.67 10.29 20.03
C PRO A 33 -0.60 10.06 19.19
N GLU A 34 -1.62 10.93 19.31
CA GLU A 34 -2.80 10.84 18.47
C GLU A 34 -2.56 11.26 17.01
N ALA A 35 -1.58 12.12 16.75
CA ALA A 35 -1.31 12.61 15.40
C ALA A 35 -0.87 11.46 14.48
N ILE A 36 0.00 10.57 14.98
CA ILE A 36 0.47 9.38 14.27
C ILE A 36 -0.70 8.49 13.89
N ALA A 37 -1.54 8.11 14.87
CA ALA A 37 -2.70 7.26 14.63
C ALA A 37 -3.75 7.91 13.72
N ARG A 38 -3.88 9.24 13.76
CA ARG A 38 -4.79 10.01 12.89
C ARG A 38 -4.29 10.04 11.45
N GLU A 39 -3.01 10.34 11.23
CA GLU A 39 -2.36 10.32 9.92
C GLU A 39 -2.44 8.92 9.29
N ALA A 40 -2.13 7.87 10.07
CA ALA A 40 -2.26 6.49 9.62
C ALA A 40 -3.70 6.12 9.20
N GLY A 41 -4.70 6.76 9.82
CA GLY A 41 -6.11 6.59 9.48
C GLY A 41 -6.53 7.24 8.15
N GLN A 42 -5.71 8.14 7.61
CA GLN A 42 -5.95 8.80 6.32
C GLN A 42 -5.36 8.01 5.15
N LEU A 43 -4.47 7.05 5.42
CA LEU A 43 -3.87 6.21 4.38
C LEU A 43 -4.94 5.44 3.60
N GLY A 44 -4.84 5.47 2.28
CA GLY A 44 -5.68 4.69 1.38
C GLY A 44 -5.07 3.31 1.08
N LEU A 45 -5.85 2.46 0.41
CA LEU A 45 -5.44 1.09 0.11
C LEU A 45 -4.13 1.01 -0.69
N HIS A 46 -3.96 1.86 -1.70
CA HIS A 46 -2.73 2.03 -2.47
C HIS A 46 -1.50 2.41 -1.62
N HIS A 47 -1.64 3.32 -0.65
CA HIS A 47 -0.56 3.64 0.30
C HIS A 47 -0.12 2.41 1.10
N LEU A 48 -1.09 1.65 1.62
CA LEU A 48 -0.79 0.46 2.41
C LEU A 48 -0.15 -0.64 1.57
N ALA A 49 -0.62 -0.84 0.33
CA ALA A 49 -0.04 -1.80 -0.60
C ALA A 49 1.40 -1.42 -0.96
N ALA A 50 1.63 -0.18 -1.39
CA ALA A 50 2.96 0.31 -1.74
C ALA A 50 3.91 0.28 -0.54
N ALA A 51 3.45 0.64 0.66
CA ALA A 51 4.25 0.57 1.87
C ALA A 51 4.64 -0.87 2.20
N ALA A 52 3.71 -1.82 2.08
CA ALA A 52 3.99 -3.24 2.27
C ALA A 52 4.98 -3.79 1.25
N ASP A 53 4.76 -3.52 -0.04
CA ASP A 53 5.66 -3.97 -1.11
C ASP A 53 7.06 -3.38 -0.96
N HIS A 54 7.15 -2.08 -0.64
CA HIS A 54 8.44 -1.45 -0.38
C HIS A 54 9.10 -1.99 0.90
N ARG A 55 8.32 -2.38 1.92
CA ARG A 55 8.87 -2.98 3.15
C ARG A 55 9.62 -4.28 2.85
N LEU A 56 9.16 -5.08 1.90
CA LEU A 56 9.82 -6.33 1.48
C LEU A 56 11.25 -6.11 0.95
N THR A 57 11.58 -4.90 0.49
CA THR A 57 12.93 -4.59 0.01
C THR A 57 13.86 -4.10 1.13
N ARG A 58 13.41 -4.12 2.40
CA ARG A 58 14.15 -3.56 3.53
C ARG A 58 14.64 -4.68 4.44
N LYS A 59 15.97 -4.79 4.58
CA LYS A 59 16.64 -5.75 5.47
C LYS A 59 16.15 -5.70 6.92
N TRP A 60 15.75 -4.52 7.39
CA TRP A 60 15.27 -4.34 8.75
C TRP A 60 13.89 -4.94 9.01
N ALA A 61 13.11 -5.21 7.96
CA ALA A 61 11.79 -5.79 8.08
C ALA A 61 11.81 -7.32 8.17
N ASP A 62 12.95 -7.95 7.88
CA ASP A 62 13.10 -9.42 7.87
C ASP A 62 12.99 -10.02 9.27
N ARG A 63 13.38 -9.26 10.30
CA ARG A 63 13.36 -9.68 11.70
C ARG A 63 12.99 -8.52 12.60
N GLU A 64 12.38 -8.85 13.73
CA GLU A 64 12.08 -7.87 14.75
C GLU A 64 13.37 -7.34 15.41
N ASP A 65 13.42 -6.03 15.65
CA ASP A 65 14.58 -5.34 16.20
C ASP A 65 14.64 -5.54 17.72
N GLU A 66 15.77 -6.02 18.25
CA GLU A 66 15.90 -6.29 19.70
C GLU A 66 15.65 -5.05 20.56
N LEU A 67 15.99 -3.86 20.04
CA LEU A 67 15.74 -2.60 20.75
C LEU A 67 14.24 -2.34 20.95
N LEU A 68 13.41 -2.71 19.97
CA LEU A 68 11.96 -2.56 20.06
C LEU A 68 11.35 -3.57 21.02
N ILE A 69 11.85 -4.80 21.02
CA ILE A 69 11.42 -5.84 21.97
C ILE A 69 11.68 -5.34 23.40
N ARG A 70 12.92 -4.90 23.68
CA ARG A 70 13.30 -4.37 24.99
C ARG A 70 12.49 -3.13 25.39
N LEU A 71 12.26 -2.22 24.44
CA LEU A 71 11.44 -1.02 24.69
C LEU A 71 10.01 -1.38 25.12
N ARG A 72 9.38 -2.35 24.44
CA ARG A 72 8.02 -2.80 24.74
C ARG A 72 7.93 -3.54 26.08
N GLU A 73 8.92 -4.39 26.38
CA GLU A 73 9.00 -5.12 27.65
C GLU A 73 9.25 -4.18 28.84
N ALA A 74 10.05 -3.13 28.66
CA ALA A 74 10.33 -2.14 29.69
C ALA A 74 9.14 -1.22 30.00
N HIS A 75 8.23 -1.03 29.05
CA HIS A 75 7.13 -0.06 29.15
C HIS A 75 5.75 -0.66 28.77
N PRO A 76 5.26 -1.69 29.51
CA PRO A 76 4.02 -2.37 29.16
C PRO A 76 2.78 -1.49 29.32
N ALA A 77 2.78 -0.54 30.28
CA ALA A 77 1.67 0.37 30.51
C ALA A 77 1.53 1.41 29.38
N GLU A 78 2.66 1.98 28.94
CA GLU A 78 2.71 2.92 27.83
C GLU A 78 2.42 2.22 26.49
N LEU A 79 2.85 0.97 26.33
CA LEU A 79 2.48 0.15 25.16
C LEU A 79 0.97 -0.05 25.09
N ALA A 80 0.33 -0.43 26.20
CA ALA A 80 -1.13 -0.56 26.25
C ALA A 80 -1.83 0.77 25.91
N GLN A 81 -1.30 1.91 26.38
CA GLN A 81 -1.82 3.23 26.02
C GLN A 81 -1.66 3.51 24.51
N ALA A 82 -0.48 3.24 23.94
CA ALA A 82 -0.22 3.43 22.51
C ALA A 82 -1.15 2.56 21.66
N GLU A 83 -1.34 1.30 22.03
CA GLU A 83 -2.29 0.40 21.39
C GLU A 83 -3.72 0.92 21.49
N GLN A 84 -4.15 1.44 22.64
CA GLN A 84 -5.47 2.05 22.80
C GLN A 84 -5.67 3.25 21.85
N ILE A 85 -4.67 4.13 21.74
CA ILE A 85 -4.71 5.29 20.82
C ILE A 85 -4.84 4.82 19.36
N VAL A 86 -4.02 3.84 18.96
CA VAL A 86 -4.06 3.26 17.61
C VAL A 86 -5.40 2.56 17.36
N ASN A 87 -5.89 1.78 18.31
CA ASN A 87 -7.17 1.08 18.25
C ASN A 87 -8.35 2.06 18.12
N ALA A 88 -8.30 3.19 18.82
CA ALA A 88 -9.34 4.21 18.77
C ALA A 88 -9.46 4.85 17.37
N LYS A 89 -8.35 5.05 16.65
CA LYS A 89 -8.36 5.70 15.31
C LYS A 89 -8.47 4.73 14.14
N LEU A 90 -7.84 3.55 14.25
CA LEU A 90 -7.78 2.56 13.17
C LEU A 90 -8.79 1.43 13.33
N GLY A 91 -9.24 1.15 14.56
CA GLY A 91 -10.03 -0.04 14.87
C GLY A 91 -9.20 -1.33 14.76
N ASN A 92 -9.85 -2.48 14.62
CA ASN A 92 -9.16 -3.74 14.32
C ASN A 92 -8.61 -3.73 12.87
N PRO A 93 -7.69 -4.64 12.49
CA PRO A 93 -7.11 -4.66 11.16
C PRO A 93 -8.15 -4.72 10.02
N LYS A 94 -9.25 -5.46 10.21
CA LYS A 94 -10.35 -5.52 9.23
C LYS A 94 -11.02 -4.16 9.03
N ARG A 95 -11.33 -3.45 10.12
CA ARG A 95 -11.92 -2.10 10.08
C ARG A 95 -10.97 -1.09 9.45
N TRP A 96 -9.67 -1.19 9.75
CA TRP A 96 -8.67 -0.33 9.11
C TRP A 96 -8.60 -0.57 7.60
N LEU A 97 -8.62 -1.83 7.17
CA LEU A 97 -8.65 -2.18 5.74
C LEU A 97 -9.90 -1.63 5.04
N LEU A 98 -11.08 -1.72 5.66
CA LEU A 98 -12.31 -1.14 5.15
C LEU A 98 -12.21 0.39 5.03
N LYS A 99 -11.62 1.05 6.04
CA LYS A 99 -11.36 2.49 6.02
C LYS A 99 -10.39 2.89 4.90
N ALA A 100 -9.30 2.14 4.74
CA ALA A 100 -8.32 2.36 3.67
C ALA A 100 -8.93 2.15 2.28
N ARG A 101 -9.81 1.16 2.12
CA ARG A 101 -10.62 0.98 0.90
C ARG A 101 -11.51 2.19 0.63
N SER A 102 -12.23 2.67 1.65
CA SER A 102 -13.08 3.87 1.51
C SER A 102 -12.28 5.11 1.10
N ASN A 103 -11.11 5.34 1.73
CA ASN A 103 -10.21 6.44 1.37
C ASN A 103 -9.74 6.32 -0.10
N TYR A 104 -9.38 5.11 -0.54
CA TYR A 104 -8.98 4.85 -1.94
C TYR A 104 -10.12 5.07 -2.93
N THR A 105 -11.33 4.59 -2.63
CA THR A 105 -12.48 4.83 -3.51
C THR A 105 -12.80 6.32 -3.61
N ARG A 106 -12.64 7.06 -2.51
CA ARG A 106 -12.83 8.51 -2.49
C ARG A 106 -11.77 9.24 -3.32
N SER A 107 -10.50 8.87 -3.22
CA SER A 107 -9.43 9.49 -4.03
C SER A 107 -9.60 9.18 -5.53
N LEU A 108 -10.15 8.02 -5.87
CA LEU A 108 -10.43 7.64 -7.25
C LEU A 108 -11.78 8.12 -7.80
N ALA A 109 -12.67 8.66 -6.97
CA ALA A 109 -13.97 9.17 -7.42
C ALA A 109 -13.90 10.07 -8.68
N PRO A 110 -12.99 11.06 -8.78
CA PRO A 110 -12.88 11.88 -10.00
C PRO A 110 -12.36 11.10 -11.22
N VAL A 111 -11.52 10.07 -11.02
CA VAL A 111 -11.07 9.20 -12.11
C VAL A 111 -12.22 8.33 -12.60
N ILE A 112 -12.97 7.74 -11.67
CA ILE A 112 -14.14 6.90 -11.97
C ILE A 112 -15.20 7.70 -12.72
N ALA A 113 -15.51 8.92 -12.27
CA ALA A 113 -16.47 9.82 -12.93
C ALA A 113 -16.07 10.09 -14.39
N ARG A 114 -14.81 10.51 -14.63
CA ARG A 114 -14.28 10.73 -16.00
C ARG A 114 -14.37 9.48 -16.88
N ARG A 115 -14.10 8.30 -16.31
CA ARG A 115 -14.18 7.01 -17.04
C ARG A 115 -15.62 6.57 -17.31
N GLN A 116 -16.56 6.94 -16.45
CA GLN A 116 -17.98 6.70 -16.62
C GLN A 116 -18.56 7.58 -17.74
N GLU A 117 -18.23 8.87 -17.75
CA GLU A 117 -18.59 9.81 -18.83
C GLU A 117 -18.04 9.36 -20.18
N ALA A 118 -16.81 8.84 -20.21
CA ALA A 118 -16.19 8.28 -21.40
C ALA A 118 -16.74 6.90 -21.83
N GLY A 119 -17.78 6.37 -21.17
CA GLY A 119 -18.41 5.09 -21.50
C GLY A 119 -17.51 3.86 -21.28
N MET A 120 -16.37 4.00 -20.58
CA MET A 120 -15.42 2.89 -20.41
C MET A 120 -15.94 1.82 -19.46
N LEU A 121 -16.76 2.22 -18.47
CA LEU A 121 -17.42 1.32 -17.54
C LEU A 121 -18.45 0.41 -18.23
N SER A 122 -19.31 0.97 -19.10
CA SER A 122 -20.29 0.19 -19.85
C SER A 122 -19.60 -0.72 -20.87
N ARG A 123 -18.56 -0.24 -21.55
CA ARG A 123 -17.72 -1.05 -22.45
C ARG A 123 -17.06 -2.22 -21.73
N ALA A 124 -16.55 -2.00 -20.52
CA ALA A 124 -15.98 -3.06 -19.69
C ALA A 124 -17.00 -4.10 -19.26
N MET A 125 -18.18 -3.66 -18.84
CA MET A 125 -19.29 -4.57 -18.51
C MET A 125 -19.69 -5.42 -19.71
N PHE A 126 -19.84 -4.80 -20.88
CA PHE A 126 -20.19 -5.52 -22.11
C PHE A 126 -19.11 -6.54 -22.49
N LEU A 127 -17.83 -6.15 -22.49
CA LEU A 127 -16.74 -7.09 -22.78
C LEU A 127 -16.69 -8.24 -21.78
N ARG A 128 -16.88 -7.98 -20.48
CA ARG A 128 -16.89 -9.04 -19.46
C ARG A 128 -18.09 -9.98 -19.63
N LEU A 129 -19.27 -9.45 -19.93
CA LEU A 129 -20.47 -10.25 -20.18
C LEU A 129 -20.31 -11.12 -21.43
N PHE A 130 -19.80 -10.52 -22.52
CA PHE A 130 -19.49 -11.22 -23.76
C PHE A 130 -18.50 -12.35 -23.52
N LEU A 131 -17.46 -12.11 -22.70
CA LEU A 131 -16.48 -13.11 -22.33
C LEU A 131 -17.12 -14.28 -21.57
N ILE A 132 -17.96 -14.00 -20.56
CA ILE A 132 -18.67 -15.05 -19.81
C ILE A 132 -19.51 -15.92 -20.76
N VAL A 133 -20.28 -15.31 -21.66
CA VAL A 133 -21.10 -16.04 -22.63
C VAL A 133 -20.22 -16.89 -23.54
N LEU A 134 -19.14 -16.33 -24.10
CA LEU A 134 -18.20 -17.02 -24.98
C LEU A 134 -17.58 -18.26 -24.31
N LEU A 135 -17.26 -18.17 -23.02
CA LEU A 135 -16.62 -19.25 -22.27
C LEU A 135 -17.57 -20.37 -21.82
N ILE A 136 -18.89 -20.16 -21.88
CA ILE A 136 -19.89 -21.21 -21.60
C ILE A 136 -20.13 -22.09 -22.83
N VAL A 137 -19.97 -21.56 -24.04
CA VAL A 137 -20.23 -22.28 -25.31
C VAL A 137 -19.48 -23.62 -25.42
N PRO A 138 -18.18 -23.74 -25.09
CA PRO A 138 -17.45 -25.01 -25.18
C PRO A 138 -18.03 -26.09 -24.26
N SER A 139 -18.47 -25.70 -23.05
CA SER A 139 -19.08 -26.62 -22.08
C SER A 139 -20.42 -27.15 -22.58
N VAL A 140 -21.25 -26.29 -23.19
CA VAL A 140 -22.53 -26.68 -23.77
C VAL A 140 -22.32 -27.66 -24.94
N LEU A 141 -21.37 -27.36 -25.83
CA LEU A 141 -21.02 -28.25 -26.94
C LEU A 141 -20.49 -29.61 -26.44
N ALA A 142 -19.62 -29.62 -25.43
CA ALA A 142 -19.07 -30.86 -24.87
C ALA A 142 -20.15 -31.80 -24.29
N VAL A 143 -21.21 -31.24 -23.68
CA VAL A 143 -22.37 -32.03 -23.22
C VAL A 143 -23.10 -32.67 -24.41
N SER A 144 -23.26 -31.94 -25.52
CA SER A 144 -23.90 -32.46 -26.74
C SER A 144 -23.15 -33.61 -27.40
N PHE A 145 -21.83 -33.74 -27.16
CA PHE A 145 -20.98 -34.80 -27.69
C PHE A 145 -20.74 -35.97 -26.70
N SER A 146 -21.51 -36.05 -25.61
CA SER A 146 -21.38 -37.12 -24.59
C SER A 146 -19.95 -37.23 -24.01
N VAL A 147 -19.26 -36.10 -23.87
CA VAL A 147 -17.92 -36.04 -23.29
C VAL A 147 -17.95 -36.52 -21.83
N PRO A 148 -16.99 -37.36 -21.37
CA PRO A 148 -17.00 -37.84 -19.99
C PRO A 148 -16.96 -36.71 -18.96
N LEU A 149 -17.64 -36.90 -17.83
CA LEU A 149 -17.79 -35.90 -16.76
C LEU A 149 -16.46 -35.28 -16.32
N LEU A 150 -15.40 -36.09 -16.25
CA LEU A 150 -14.07 -35.64 -15.85
C LEU A 150 -13.51 -34.56 -16.80
N TYR A 151 -13.70 -34.71 -18.11
CA TYR A 151 -13.28 -33.71 -19.10
C TYR A 151 -14.15 -32.45 -19.05
N LEU A 152 -15.44 -32.58 -18.78
CA LEU A 152 -16.33 -31.44 -18.55
C LEU A 152 -15.89 -30.61 -17.33
N VAL A 153 -15.43 -31.26 -16.25
CA VAL A 153 -14.85 -30.57 -15.09
C VAL A 153 -13.59 -29.82 -15.46
N PHE A 154 -12.68 -30.42 -16.24
CA PHE A 154 -11.47 -29.74 -16.71
C PHE A 154 -11.77 -28.53 -17.60
N ILE A 155 -12.72 -28.66 -18.53
CA ILE A 155 -13.18 -27.54 -19.38
C ILE A 155 -13.75 -26.42 -18.51
N GLY A 156 -14.58 -26.77 -17.51
CA GLY A 156 -15.12 -25.80 -16.55
C GLY A 156 -14.03 -25.04 -15.77
N ILE A 157 -13.05 -25.75 -15.21
CA ILE A 157 -11.93 -25.14 -14.48
C ILE A 157 -11.09 -24.25 -15.41
N ALA A 158 -10.74 -24.74 -16.60
CA ALA A 158 -9.98 -23.99 -17.58
C ALA A 158 -10.71 -22.70 -18.00
N SER A 159 -12.03 -22.77 -18.21
CA SER A 159 -12.85 -21.61 -18.52
C SER A 159 -12.86 -20.59 -17.39
N ILE A 160 -12.99 -21.03 -16.13
CA ILE A 160 -12.95 -20.09 -14.99
C ILE A 160 -11.60 -19.37 -14.92
N LEU A 161 -10.49 -20.11 -15.04
CA LEU A 161 -9.14 -19.53 -15.02
C LEU A 161 -8.93 -18.54 -16.17
N LEU A 162 -9.39 -18.90 -17.38
CA LEU A 162 -9.27 -18.07 -18.56
C LEU A 162 -10.14 -16.80 -18.46
N ALA A 163 -11.35 -16.90 -17.89
CA ALA A 163 -12.21 -15.74 -17.63
C ALA A 163 -11.60 -14.78 -16.60
N MET A 164 -10.98 -15.30 -15.54
CA MET A 164 -10.26 -14.48 -14.55
C MET A 164 -9.10 -13.73 -15.20
N TYR A 165 -8.29 -14.42 -16.02
CA TYR A 165 -7.16 -13.83 -16.72
C TYR A 165 -7.60 -12.75 -17.71
N LEU A 166 -8.52 -13.07 -18.63
CA LEU A 166 -9.05 -12.13 -19.62
C LEU A 166 -9.78 -10.94 -18.98
N GLY A 167 -10.48 -11.16 -17.87
CA GLY A 167 -11.10 -10.07 -17.09
C GLY A 167 -10.07 -9.06 -16.56
N GLY A 168 -8.90 -9.53 -16.14
CA GLY A 168 -7.75 -8.69 -15.79
C GLY A 168 -7.27 -7.87 -17.00
N VAL A 169 -7.04 -8.53 -18.14
CA VAL A 169 -6.60 -7.90 -19.39
C VAL A 169 -7.59 -6.82 -19.87
N VAL A 170 -8.91 -7.08 -19.82
CA VAL A 170 -9.93 -6.08 -20.17
C VAL A 170 -9.86 -4.86 -19.25
N SER A 171 -9.61 -5.09 -17.95
CA SER A 171 -9.51 -4.00 -16.97
C SER A 171 -8.27 -3.14 -17.20
N GLU A 172 -7.15 -3.76 -17.55
CA GLU A 172 -5.90 -3.09 -17.90
C GLU A 172 -6.03 -2.32 -19.23
N TRP A 173 -6.59 -2.95 -20.26
CA TRP A 173 -6.80 -2.35 -21.57
C TRP A 173 -7.70 -1.12 -21.49
N LEU A 174 -8.74 -1.16 -20.67
CA LEU A 174 -9.65 -0.04 -20.42
C LEU A 174 -9.15 0.92 -19.33
N ARG A 175 -7.96 0.68 -18.76
CA ARG A 175 -7.32 1.48 -17.70
C ARG A 175 -8.28 1.78 -16.53
N LEU A 176 -9.02 0.75 -16.11
CA LEU A 176 -9.92 0.85 -14.97
C LEU A 176 -9.13 0.73 -13.67
N PRO A 177 -9.54 1.44 -12.61
CA PRO A 177 -8.90 1.31 -11.32
C PRO A 177 -9.09 -0.11 -10.77
N VAL A 178 -7.97 -0.81 -10.56
CA VAL A 178 -7.93 -2.12 -9.90
C VAL A 178 -7.70 -1.90 -8.41
N GLN A 179 -8.32 -2.71 -7.56
CA GLN A 179 -8.04 -2.65 -6.12
C GLN A 179 -6.70 -3.35 -5.84
N PRO A 180 -5.70 -2.64 -5.28
CA PRO A 180 -4.46 -3.30 -4.89
C PRO A 180 -4.70 -4.35 -3.80
N ALA A 181 -4.05 -5.50 -3.96
CA ALA A 181 -4.20 -6.61 -3.03
C ALA A 181 -3.35 -6.36 -1.77
N VAL A 182 -3.99 -6.13 -0.63
CA VAL A 182 -3.32 -6.02 0.67
C VAL A 182 -3.56 -7.28 1.49
N ARG A 183 -2.49 -8.02 1.80
CA ARG A 183 -2.55 -9.23 2.64
C ARG A 183 -2.70 -8.84 4.11
N SER A 184 -3.42 -9.66 4.88
CA SER A 184 -3.66 -9.41 6.31
C SER A 184 -2.38 -9.40 7.16
N GLY A 185 -1.38 -10.22 6.81
CA GLY A 185 -0.08 -10.25 7.46
C GLY A 185 0.65 -8.92 7.37
N TRP A 186 0.72 -8.34 6.17
CA TRP A 186 1.34 -7.03 5.94
C TRP A 186 0.65 -5.92 6.74
N LEU A 187 -0.68 -5.98 6.86
CA LEU A 187 -1.42 -4.99 7.63
C LEU A 187 -1.09 -5.06 9.13
N LYS A 188 -0.80 -6.25 9.65
CA LYS A 188 -0.38 -6.44 11.06
C LYS A 188 0.99 -5.81 11.29
N GLU A 189 1.93 -6.04 10.38
CA GLU A 189 3.28 -5.47 10.44
C GLU A 189 3.27 -3.94 10.35
N LEU A 190 2.53 -3.36 9.38
CA LEU A 190 2.40 -1.91 9.25
C LEU A 190 1.72 -1.28 10.48
N ARG A 191 0.77 -1.99 11.08
CA ARG A 191 0.14 -1.55 12.33
C ARG A 191 1.14 -1.56 13.49
N GLN A 192 2.00 -2.57 13.58
CA GLN A 192 3.01 -2.64 14.63
C GLN A 192 3.96 -1.45 14.55
N ASP A 193 4.42 -1.09 13.36
CA ASP A 193 5.27 0.09 13.14
C ASP A 193 4.59 1.40 13.62
N ILE A 194 3.28 1.50 13.44
CA ILE A 194 2.49 2.64 13.92
C ILE A 194 2.38 2.61 15.45
N VAL A 195 2.17 1.44 16.05
CA VAL A 195 2.12 1.27 17.51
C VAL A 195 3.47 1.63 18.14
N ASP A 196 4.58 1.17 17.57
CA ASP A 196 5.93 1.47 18.08
C ASP A 196 6.25 2.96 18.01
N ALA A 197 5.91 3.62 16.91
CA ALA A 197 6.07 5.07 16.80
C ALA A 197 5.14 5.83 17.77
N THR A 198 3.94 5.30 18.03
CA THR A 198 3.00 5.87 19.00
C THR A 198 3.47 5.66 20.44
N LEU A 199 4.06 4.51 20.75
CA LEU A 199 4.69 4.22 22.05
C LEU A 199 5.80 5.23 22.33
N LEU A 200 6.69 5.45 21.36
CA LEU A 200 7.73 6.46 21.51
C LEU A 200 7.12 7.86 21.76
N ALA A 201 6.08 8.24 21.02
CA ALA A 201 5.40 9.52 21.24
C ALA A 201 4.76 9.64 22.64
N VAL A 202 4.20 8.55 23.18
CA VAL A 202 3.70 8.50 24.57
C VAL A 202 4.83 8.66 25.58
N LEU A 203 5.98 8.01 25.35
CA LEU A 203 7.16 8.13 26.21
C LEU A 203 7.73 9.56 26.19
N GLU A 204 7.81 10.18 25.01
CA GLU A 204 8.24 11.57 24.84
C GLU A 204 7.29 12.55 25.54
N ASP A 205 5.97 12.35 25.44
CA ASP A 205 4.96 13.17 26.13
C ASP A 205 5.13 13.11 27.67
N ARG A 206 5.48 11.93 28.18
CA ARG A 206 5.80 11.70 29.60
C ARG A 206 7.21 12.14 30.00
N ARG A 207 8.00 12.71 29.08
CA ARG A 207 9.41 13.11 29.29
C ARG A 207 10.33 11.96 29.69
N ALA A 208 10.00 10.73 29.30
CA ALA A 208 10.90 9.60 29.46
C ALA A 208 12.10 9.74 28.51
N VAL A 209 13.30 9.47 29.02
CA VAL A 209 14.51 9.51 28.22
C VAL A 209 14.66 8.16 27.51
N VAL A 210 14.61 8.17 26.18
CA VAL A 210 14.87 7.01 25.33
C VAL A 210 16.16 7.28 24.56
N ASP A 211 17.01 6.25 24.43
CA ASP A 211 18.26 6.40 23.69
C ASP A 211 18.01 6.62 22.19
N SER A 212 18.93 7.33 21.55
CA SER A 212 18.78 7.73 20.13
C SER A 212 18.63 6.54 19.17
N GLN A 213 19.21 5.38 19.47
CA GLN A 213 19.12 4.20 18.60
C GLN A 213 17.73 3.58 18.68
N THR A 214 17.18 3.46 19.89
CA THR A 214 15.82 2.98 20.11
C THR A 214 14.76 3.94 19.56
N THR A 215 14.97 5.26 19.70
CA THR A 215 14.15 6.29 19.05
C THR A 215 14.14 6.10 17.52
N ALA A 216 15.32 5.92 16.91
CA ALA A 216 15.44 5.72 15.47
C ALA A 216 14.74 4.42 15.03
N ALA A 217 14.91 3.33 15.77
CA ALA A 217 14.26 2.05 15.51
C ALA A 217 12.73 2.17 15.58
N ALA A 218 12.19 2.83 16.61
CA ALA A 218 10.75 2.97 16.84
C ALA A 218 10.08 3.87 15.79
N GLN A 219 10.77 4.90 15.31
CA GLN A 219 10.23 5.77 14.26
C GLN A 219 10.41 5.22 12.85
N ARG A 220 11.35 4.30 12.63
CA ARG A 220 11.77 3.85 11.29
C ARG A 220 10.59 3.36 10.45
N GLY A 221 9.76 2.48 11.00
CA GLY A 221 8.62 1.90 10.28
C GLY A 221 7.59 2.96 9.90
N TRP A 222 7.20 3.81 10.84
CA TRP A 222 6.26 4.91 10.57
C TRP A 222 6.82 5.94 9.57
N LYS A 223 8.09 6.33 9.70
CA LYS A 223 8.76 7.23 8.74
C LYS A 223 8.79 6.62 7.35
N HIS A 224 9.03 5.31 7.23
CA HIS A 224 8.99 4.60 5.96
C HIS A 224 7.59 4.60 5.33
N ILE A 225 6.55 4.30 6.11
CA ILE A 225 5.15 4.34 5.64
C ILE A 225 4.80 5.74 5.11
N ARG A 226 5.12 6.79 5.88
CA ARG A 226 4.89 8.18 5.47
C ARG A 226 5.66 8.56 4.21
N PHE A 227 6.92 8.15 4.13
CA PHE A 227 7.75 8.39 2.96
C PHE A 227 7.12 7.76 1.71
N VAL A 228 6.73 6.48 1.77
CA VAL A 228 6.13 5.78 0.64
C VAL A 228 4.78 6.40 0.27
N ALA A 229 3.92 6.69 1.24
CA ALA A 229 2.64 7.36 0.98
C ALA A 229 2.84 8.70 0.26
N ALA A 230 3.81 9.51 0.70
CA ALA A 230 4.13 10.79 0.05
C ALA A 230 4.73 10.64 -1.36
N GLN A 231 5.35 9.50 -1.69
CA GLN A 231 5.79 9.22 -3.06
C GLN A 231 4.62 8.79 -3.94
N VAL A 232 3.69 8.00 -3.40
CA VAL A 232 2.47 7.60 -4.10
C VAL A 232 1.61 8.82 -4.41
N ASP A 233 1.36 9.68 -3.42
CA ASP A 233 0.62 10.94 -3.61
C ASP A 233 1.26 11.82 -4.69
N ARG A 234 2.60 11.88 -4.74
CA ARG A 234 3.35 12.63 -5.78
C ARG A 234 3.16 12.04 -7.17
N ILE A 235 3.19 10.72 -7.29
CA ILE A 235 2.97 10.03 -8.57
C ILE A 235 1.53 10.26 -9.05
N ASP A 236 0.56 10.22 -8.13
CA ASP A 236 -0.86 10.39 -8.44
C ASP A 236 -1.21 11.84 -8.84
N GLN A 237 -0.50 12.83 -8.32
CA GLN A 237 -0.66 14.24 -8.68
C GLN A 237 -0.03 14.61 -10.04
N GLY A 238 0.87 13.77 -10.57
CA GLY A 238 1.66 14.06 -11.78
C GLY A 238 2.75 15.13 -11.54
N PRO A 239 3.65 15.36 -12.51
CA PRO A 239 4.62 16.45 -12.40
C PRO A 239 3.86 17.78 -12.32
N ALA A 240 4.21 18.61 -11.34
CA ALA A 240 3.74 19.99 -11.29
C ALA A 240 4.16 20.67 -12.60
N ALA A 241 3.16 21.10 -13.38
CA ALA A 241 3.34 21.79 -14.65
C ALA A 241 3.96 23.18 -14.45
#